data_AF-A0A7G9B4F6-F1
#
_entry.id   AF-A0A7G9B4F6-F1
#
_cell.length_a   1.000
_cell.length_b   1.000
_cell.length_c   1.000
_cell.angle_alpha   90.00
_cell.angle_beta   90.00
_cell.angle_gamma   90.00
#
_symmetry.space_group_name_H-M   'P 1'
#
loop_
_entity.id
_entity.type
_entity.pdbx_description
1 polymer ?
#
loop_
_entity_poly.entity_id
_entity_poly.type
_entity_poly.pdbx_seq_one_letter_code
_entity_poly.pdbx_strand_id
1 'polypeptide(L)'
;MRPVYAKLFGTYGDAILQEAEVYNEEELSGLLDEMALDSSTKLDLLNLFFDYYFRWSADAFAAGLHLGLSLLHDEVRRTGL
;
A
#
# COMPACT_ATOMS: atom_id res chain seq x y z
N MET A 1 -0.78 10.40 -7.19
CA MET A 1 -1.83 9.41 -7.52
C MET A 1 -3.08 10.12 -8.03
N ARG A 2 -3.82 9.56 -9.01
CA ARG A 2 -5.13 10.14 -9.37
C ARG A 2 -6.13 9.91 -8.22
N PRO A 3 -7.01 10.87 -7.90
CA PRO A 3 -7.93 10.77 -6.75
C PRO A 3 -8.81 9.51 -6.76
N VAL A 4 -9.17 9.01 -7.94
CA VAL A 4 -9.98 7.78 -8.09
C VAL A 4 -9.27 6.53 -7.60
N TYR A 5 -7.95 6.41 -7.82
CA TYR A 5 -7.19 5.24 -7.38
C TYR A 5 -6.98 5.25 -5.87
N ALA A 6 -6.75 6.43 -5.28
CA ALA A 6 -6.68 6.58 -3.83
C ALA A 6 -8.01 6.16 -3.16
N LYS A 7 -9.15 6.56 -3.74
CA LYS A 7 -10.47 6.16 -3.24
C LYS A 7 -10.73 4.66 -3.37
N LEU A 8 -10.35 4.06 -4.50
CA LEU A 8 -10.48 2.61 -4.72
C LEU A 8 -9.57 1.83 -3.77
N PHE A 9 -8.33 2.29 -3.57
CA PHE A 9 -7.41 1.72 -2.61
C PHE A 9 -7.98 1.75 -1.20
N GLY A 10 -8.46 2.91 -0.72
CA GLY A 10 -9.05 3.01 0.62
C GLY A 10 -10.35 2.21 0.81
N THR A 11 -11.07 1.86 -0.27
CA THR A 11 -12.32 1.07 -0.18
C THR A 11 -12.07 -0.44 -0.26
N TYR A 12 -11.06 -0.87 -1.02
CA TYR A 12 -10.83 -2.30 -1.32
C TYR A 12 -9.42 -2.79 -1.01
N GLY A 13 -8.40 -1.97 -1.27
CA GLY A 13 -7.00 -2.37 -1.12
C GLY A 13 -6.52 -2.35 0.33
N ASP A 14 -6.95 -1.36 1.12
CA ASP A 14 -6.47 -1.16 2.50
C ASP A 14 -6.83 -2.34 3.41
N ALA A 15 -8.09 -2.80 3.38
CA ALA A 15 -8.53 -3.96 4.17
C ALA A 15 -7.77 -5.24 3.81
N ILE A 16 -7.51 -5.48 2.52
CA ILE A 16 -6.76 -6.66 2.05
C ILE A 16 -5.31 -6.61 2.54
N LEU A 17 -4.70 -5.43 2.57
CA LEU A 17 -3.33 -5.27 3.07
C LEU A 17 -3.23 -5.42 4.58
N GLN A 18 -4.25 -4.98 5.32
CA GLN A 18 -4.34 -5.26 6.76
C GLN A 18 -4.45 -6.76 7.03
N GLU A 19 -5.26 -7.49 6.25
CA GLU A 19 -5.36 -8.96 6.34
C GLU A 19 -4.05 -9.67 5.99
N ALA A 20 -3.26 -9.10 5.08
CA ALA A 20 -1.98 -9.66 4.68
C ALA A 20 -0.84 -9.36 5.67
N GLU A 21 -1.11 -8.60 6.76
CA GLU A 21 -0.17 -8.26 7.84
C GLU A 21 1.20 -7.75 7.33
N VAL A 22 1.20 -6.99 6.23
CA VAL A 22 2.43 -6.60 5.52
C VAL A 22 3.20 -5.48 6.24
N TYR A 23 2.53 -4.72 7.11
CA TYR A 23 3.12 -3.65 7.91
C TYR A 23 2.85 -3.86 9.39
N ASN A 24 3.92 -4.04 10.16
CA ASN A 24 3.87 -4.18 11.61
C ASN A 24 4.53 -2.98 12.28
N GLU A 25 3.70 -2.05 12.74
CA GLU A 25 4.18 -0.84 13.42
C GLU A 25 4.85 -1.16 14.76
N GLU A 26 4.40 -2.19 15.48
CA GLU A 26 4.98 -2.59 16.77
C GLU A 26 6.41 -3.12 16.59
N GLU A 27 6.63 -3.96 15.58
CA GLU A 27 7.95 -4.48 15.23
C GLU A 27 8.90 -3.34 14.84
N LEU A 28 8.44 -2.41 13.99
CA LEU A 28 9.22 -1.24 13.58
C LEU A 28 9.54 -0.33 14.79
N SER A 29 8.55 -0.08 15.64
CA SER A 29 8.71 0.71 16.86
C SER A 29 9.73 0.10 17.81
N GLY A 30 9.71 -1.23 17.96
CA GLY A 30 10.69 -1.98 18.76
C GLY A 30 12.11 -1.86 18.21
N LEU A 31 12.30 -1.98 16.89
CA LEU A 31 13.61 -1.77 16.26
C LEU A 31 14.13 -0.34 16.45
N LEU A 32 13.25 0.66 16.37
CA LEU A 32 13.63 2.05 16.59
C LEU A 32 13.99 2.35 18.06
N ASP A 33 13.43 1.61 19.03
CA ASP A 33 13.81 1.74 20.44
C ASP A 33 15.27 1.32 20.69
N GLU A 34 15.82 0.42 19.89
CA GLU A 34 17.23 0.01 19.99
C GLU A 34 18.21 1.09 19.52
N MET A 35 17.74 2.08 18.76
CA MET A 35 18.59 3.08 18.09
C MET A 35 18.93 4.30 18.96
N ALA A 36 18.52 4.32 20.23
CA ALA A 36 18.73 5.44 21.18
C ALA A 36 18.31 6.81 20.62
N LEU A 37 17.23 6.84 19.84
CA LEU A 37 16.65 8.04 19.26
C LEU A 37 15.85 8.81 20.32
N ASP A 38 15.78 10.14 20.18
CA ASP A 38 14.81 10.91 20.96
C ASP A 38 13.37 10.62 20.50
N SER A 39 12.40 10.86 21.38
CA SER A 39 11.00 10.53 21.11
C SER A 39 10.40 11.29 19.91
N SER A 40 10.88 12.50 19.62
CA SER A 40 10.39 13.27 18.45
C SER A 40 10.89 12.62 17.17
N THR A 41 12.19 12.35 17.09
CA THR A 41 12.79 11.70 15.91
C THR A 41 12.20 10.31 15.67
N LYS A 42 11.94 9.54 16.73
CA LYS A 42 11.26 8.24 16.61
C LYS A 42 9.87 8.38 15.99
N LEU A 43 9.07 9.33 16.48
CA LEU A 43 7.72 9.57 15.97
C LEU A 43 7.74 10.03 14.50
N ASP A 44 8.67 10.92 14.15
CA ASP A 44 8.84 11.40 12.78
C ASP A 44 9.21 10.25 11.82
N LEU A 45 10.06 9.31 12.27
CA LEU A 45 10.40 8.12 11.49
C LEU A 45 9.20 7.19 11.34
N LEU A 46 8.46 6.89 12.41
CA LEU A 46 7.27 6.04 12.35
C LEU A 46 6.24 6.61 11.36
N ASN A 47 5.96 7.91 11.44
CA ASN A 47 5.08 8.59 10.49
C ASN A 47 5.60 8.49 9.05
N LEU A 48 6.90 8.70 8.85
CA LEU A 48 7.51 8.62 7.52
C LEU A 48 7.44 7.22 6.92
N PHE A 49 7.70 6.18 7.72
CA PHE A 49 7.57 4.78 7.28
C PHE A 49 6.12 4.42 6.96
N PHE A 50 5.18 4.84 7.79
CA PHE A 50 3.75 4.66 7.54
C PHE A 50 3.31 5.34 6.24
N ASP A 51 3.73 6.59 6.01
CA ASP A 51 3.43 7.33 4.78
C ASP A 51 4.00 6.63 3.54
N TYR A 52 5.23 6.12 3.61
CA TYR A 52 5.83 5.36 2.51
C TYR A 52 5.10 4.04 2.26
N TYR A 53 4.79 3.30 3.33
CA TYR A 53 4.02 2.06 3.23
C TYR A 53 2.68 2.31 2.52
N PHE A 54 1.92 3.31 2.98
CA PHE A 54 0.62 3.64 2.40
C PHE A 54 0.75 4.05 0.92
N ARG A 55 1.72 4.91 0.60
CA ARG A 55 1.92 5.41 -0.77
C ARG A 55 2.34 4.30 -1.73
N TRP A 56 3.32 3.47 -1.36
CA TRP A 56 3.77 2.36 -2.20
C TRP A 56 2.69 1.30 -2.38
N SER A 57 1.95 0.99 -1.31
CA SER A 57 0.81 0.08 -1.36
C SER A 57 -0.26 0.56 -2.33
N ALA A 58 -0.62 1.84 -2.26
CA ALA A 58 -1.61 2.42 -3.14
C ALA A 58 -1.13 2.49 -4.60
N ASP A 59 0.16 2.79 -4.84
CA ASP A 59 0.74 2.80 -6.19
C ASP A 59 0.79 1.38 -6.79
N ALA A 60 1.17 0.38 -5.99
CA ALA A 60 1.17 -1.03 -6.39
C ALA A 60 -0.26 -1.53 -6.69
N PHE A 61 -1.24 -1.16 -5.87
CA PHE A 61 -2.65 -1.46 -6.11
C PHE A 61 -3.13 -0.84 -7.42
N ALA A 62 -2.81 0.42 -7.69
CA ALA A 62 -3.21 1.09 -8.94
C ALA A 62 -2.59 0.40 -10.17
N ALA A 63 -1.31 0.01 -10.10
CA ALA A 63 -0.63 -0.74 -11.15
C ALA A 63 -1.27 -2.12 -11.39
N GLY A 64 -1.52 -2.88 -10.31
CA GLY A 64 -2.17 -4.19 -10.37
C GLY A 64 -3.59 -4.12 -10.93
N LEU A 65 -4.39 -3.15 -10.48
CA LEU A 65 -5.74 -2.92 -10.97
C LEU A 65 -5.73 -2.58 -12.47
N HIS A 66 -4.84 -1.67 -12.89
CA HIS A 66 -4.73 -1.30 -14.30
C HIS A 66 -4.34 -2.50 -15.18
N LEU A 67 -3.37 -3.29 -14.74
CA LEU A 67 -2.95 -4.51 -15.44
C LEU A 67 -4.09 -5.53 -15.53
N GLY A 68 -4.76 -5.81 -14.40
CA GLY A 68 -5.88 -6.76 -14.34
C GLY A 68 -7.02 -6.36 -15.27
N LEU A 69 -7.42 -5.09 -15.28
CA LEU A 69 -8.46 -4.59 -16.19
C LEU A 69 -8.04 -4.67 -17.66
N SER A 70 -6.76 -4.42 -17.96
CA SER A 70 -6.23 -4.50 -19.33
C SER A 70 -6.25 -5.94 -19.85
N LEU A 71 -5.81 -6.89 -19.04
CA LEU A 71 -5.83 -8.32 -19.38
C LEU A 71 -7.26 -8.85 -19.54
N LEU A 72 -8.19 -8.45 -18.67
CA LEU A 72 -9.60 -8.84 -18.77
C LEU A 72 -10.24 -8.31 -20.07
N HIS A 73 -9.85 -7.10 -20.50
CA HIS A 73 -10.32 -6.53 -21.78
C HIS A 73 -9.76 -7.25 -23.01
N ASP A 74 -8.52 -7.73 -22.94
CA ASP A 74 -7.90 -8.51 -24.02
C ASP A 74 -8.55 -9.90 -24.16
N GLU A 75 -8.96 -10.53 -23.06
CA GLU A 75 -9.75 -11.78 -23.07
C GLU A 75 -11.13 -11.58 -23.74
N VAL A 76 -11.79 -10.44 -23.54
CA VAL A 76 -13.06 -10.09 -24.22
C VAL A 76 -12.86 -9.92 -25.74
N ARG A 77 -11.69 -9.47 -26.20
CA ARG A 77 -11.38 -9.44 -27.64
C ARG A 77 -11.09 -10.81 -28.24
N ARG A 78 -10.65 -11.77 -27.43
CA ARG A 78 -10.25 -13.11 -27.91
C ARG A 78 -11.40 -14.11 -27.96
N THR A 79 -12.49 -13.88 -27.24
CA THR A 79 -13.69 -14.73 -27.27
C THR A 79 -14.63 -14.48 -28.47
N GLY A 80 -14.17 -13.72 -29.47
CA GLY A 80 -14.91 -13.43 -30.72
C GLY A 80 -14.55 -14.31 -31.93
N LEU A 81 -14.19 -15.59 -31.72
CA LEU A 81 -13.92 -16.57 -32.80
C LEU A 81 -14.75 -17.83 -32.61
#